data_AF-Q1Z6C9-F1
#
_entry.id   AF-Q1Z6C9-F1
#
_cell.length_a   1.000
_cell.length_b   1.000
_cell.length_c   1.000
_cell.angle_alpha   90.00
_cell.angle_beta   90.00
_cell.angle_gamma   90.00
#
_symmetry.space_group_name_H-M   'P 1'
#
loop_
_entity.id
_entity.type
_entity.pdbx_description
1 polymer ?
#
loop_
_entity_poly.entity_id
_entity_poly.type
_entity_poly.pdbx_seq_one_letter_code
_entity_poly.pdbx_strand_id
1 'polypeptide(L)'
;MKIVMNKKNQKIEEFKVLLKFMDWSSKQFSDIYLNENSLYDLDESEYKKHHNKVKGQLKRASNTEKSTAIFITYINFIKSSDEFAMKSKEHSFKTFSSEFLASIETVVSKKQLKKVDTIYYEGHGNSSWSAKEMEDVLGCALQHAETIGSSSHDFQVVKLCDDGMHADYLVFWAGDIGFAGGSGTWGPAYCLVKRNHWGNYNIAAPGRAFYEHLKIIETVEFIESILHISGVTYGPTCHQRSPSYKLELQFRVVDSFVGTVDLELVDKKEIGYEDAS
;
A
#
# COMPACT_ATOMS: atom_id res chain seq x y z
N MET A 1 -0.90 -3.57 28.09
CA MET A 1 -0.29 -2.69 27.07
C MET A 1 -1.28 -2.59 25.91
N LYS A 2 -1.88 -1.42 25.68
CA LYS A 2 -2.92 -1.22 24.64
C LYS A 2 -2.24 -1.17 23.27
N ILE A 3 -2.53 -2.16 22.43
CA ILE A 3 -2.11 -2.17 21.03
C ILE A 3 -2.86 -1.05 20.31
N VAL A 4 -2.15 -0.02 19.87
CA VAL A 4 -2.70 1.03 19.00
C VAL A 4 -2.73 0.45 17.59
N MET A 5 -3.78 -0.32 17.28
CA MET A 5 -4.09 -0.68 15.90
C MET A 5 -4.44 0.59 15.13
N ASN A 6 -3.88 0.71 13.93
CA ASN A 6 -4.17 1.72 12.92
C ASN A 6 -5.69 1.98 12.89
N LYS A 7 -6.13 3.25 12.92
CA LYS A 7 -7.56 3.65 13.00
C LYS A 7 -8.32 3.26 11.72
N LYS A 8 -8.41 1.98 11.36
CA LYS A 8 -9.44 1.49 10.45
C LYS A 8 -10.76 1.55 11.19
N ASN A 9 -11.81 2.05 10.55
CA ASN A 9 -13.13 2.14 11.14
C ASN A 9 -13.59 0.73 11.58
N GLN A 10 -13.53 0.45 12.87
CA GLN A 10 -13.85 -0.88 13.42
C GLN A 10 -15.26 -1.33 13.04
N LYS A 11 -16.18 -0.39 12.81
CA LYS A 11 -17.55 -0.67 12.36
C LYS A 11 -17.64 -1.09 10.90
N ILE A 12 -16.73 -0.63 10.04
CA ILE A 12 -16.64 -1.12 8.66
C ILE A 12 -16.22 -2.59 8.64
N GLU A 13 -15.22 -2.94 9.45
CA GLU A 13 -14.76 -4.33 9.53
C GLU A 13 -15.82 -5.24 10.19
N GLU A 14 -16.45 -4.79 11.28
CA GLU A 14 -17.58 -5.52 11.90
C GLU A 14 -18.71 -5.78 10.87
N PHE A 15 -19.06 -4.79 10.06
CA PHE A 15 -20.07 -4.93 9.01
C PHE A 15 -19.65 -5.94 7.93
N LYS A 16 -18.38 -5.95 7.49
CA LYS A 16 -17.88 -6.95 6.54
C LYS A 16 -17.94 -8.37 7.10
N VAL A 17 -17.60 -8.54 8.37
CA VAL A 17 -17.69 -9.84 9.06
C VAL A 17 -19.14 -10.31 9.13
N LEU A 18 -20.08 -9.40 9.39
CA LEU A 18 -21.51 -9.72 9.40
C LEU A 18 -22.01 -10.14 8.01
N LEU A 19 -21.63 -9.43 6.94
CA LEU A 19 -21.98 -9.85 5.58
C LEU A 19 -21.45 -11.25 5.26
N LYS A 20 -20.21 -11.55 5.65
CA LYS A 20 -19.61 -12.88 5.51
C LYS A 20 -20.35 -13.94 6.32
N PHE A 21 -20.71 -13.63 7.56
CA PHE A 21 -21.46 -14.53 8.43
C PHE A 21 -22.84 -14.84 7.85
N MET A 22 -23.51 -13.84 7.28
CA MET A 22 -24.80 -13.99 6.63
C MET A 22 -24.72 -14.63 5.24
N ASP A 23 -23.52 -14.76 4.68
CA ASP A 23 -23.30 -15.15 3.27
C ASP A 23 -23.98 -14.20 2.28
N TRP A 24 -23.95 -12.91 2.61
CA TRP A 24 -24.55 -11.85 1.79
C TRP A 24 -23.48 -11.07 1.04
N SER A 25 -23.72 -10.86 -0.26
CA SER A 25 -22.99 -9.85 -1.03
C SER A 25 -23.45 -8.43 -0.65
N SER A 26 -22.63 -7.42 -0.96
CA SER A 26 -23.02 -6.01 -0.76
C SER A 26 -24.27 -5.62 -1.55
N LYS A 27 -24.52 -6.30 -2.68
CA LYS A 27 -25.73 -6.11 -3.48
C LYS A 27 -26.95 -6.69 -2.77
N GLN A 28 -26.89 -7.95 -2.35
CA GLN A 28 -27.97 -8.60 -1.59
C GLN A 28 -28.33 -7.82 -0.33
N PHE A 29 -27.34 -7.38 0.45
CA PHE A 29 -27.59 -6.51 1.59
C PHE A 29 -28.32 -5.22 1.18
N SER A 30 -27.88 -4.57 0.09
CA SER A 30 -28.49 -3.31 -0.36
C SER A 30 -29.94 -3.49 -0.76
N ASP A 31 -30.27 -4.62 -1.38
CA ASP A 31 -31.62 -4.95 -1.83
C ASP A 31 -32.52 -5.28 -0.63
N ILE A 32 -32.06 -6.13 0.30
CA ILE A 32 -32.78 -6.47 1.54
C ILE A 32 -33.02 -5.23 2.41
N TYR A 33 -31.97 -4.43 2.64
CA TYR A 33 -32.06 -3.23 3.47
C TYR A 33 -33.07 -2.23 2.93
N LEU A 34 -33.11 -2.04 1.61
CA LEU A 34 -34.04 -1.13 0.97
C LEU A 34 -35.48 -1.66 1.00
N ASN A 35 -35.68 -2.96 0.74
CA ASN A 35 -37.00 -3.58 0.79
C ASN A 35 -37.66 -3.45 2.16
N GLU A 36 -36.88 -3.57 3.24
CA GLU A 36 -37.41 -3.54 4.60
C GLU A 36 -37.53 -2.13 5.21
N ASN A 37 -36.80 -1.14 4.67
CA ASN A 37 -36.80 0.23 5.21
C ASN A 37 -37.46 1.26 4.29
N SER A 38 -37.89 0.89 3.09
CA SER A 38 -38.65 1.78 2.20
C SER A 38 -40.14 1.73 2.51
N LEU A 39 -40.76 2.90 2.55
CA LEU A 39 -42.22 3.03 2.71
C LEU A 39 -42.98 2.91 1.37
N TYR A 40 -42.25 2.88 0.25
CA TYR A 40 -42.79 2.87 -1.10
C TYR A 40 -42.03 1.89 -1.98
N ASP A 41 -42.68 1.47 -3.06
CA ASP A 41 -42.04 0.67 -4.11
C ASP A 41 -40.90 1.47 -4.73
N LEU A 42 -39.70 0.90 -4.67
CA LEU A 42 -38.49 1.50 -5.21
C LEU A 42 -38.28 1.04 -6.65
N ASP A 43 -37.75 1.92 -7.49
CA ASP A 43 -37.35 1.55 -8.84
C ASP A 43 -35.94 0.91 -8.87
N GLU A 44 -35.62 0.22 -9.96
CA GLU A 44 -34.32 -0.46 -10.13
C GLU A 44 -33.12 0.50 -10.03
N SER A 45 -33.34 1.79 -10.34
CA SER A 45 -32.30 2.82 -10.26
C SER A 45 -31.92 3.15 -8.82
N GLU A 46 -32.87 3.09 -7.89
CA GLU A 46 -32.66 3.34 -6.47
C GLU A 46 -31.87 2.21 -5.79
N TYR A 47 -32.18 0.95 -6.11
CA TYR A 47 -31.37 -0.20 -5.70
C TYR A 47 -29.93 -0.08 -6.16
N LYS A 48 -29.74 0.25 -7.44
CA LYS A 48 -28.40 0.43 -8.03
C LYS A 48 -27.65 1.59 -7.36
N LYS A 49 -28.33 2.69 -7.06
CA LYS A 49 -27.75 3.86 -6.38
C LYS A 49 -27.31 3.52 -4.95
N HIS A 50 -28.14 2.80 -4.20
CA HIS A 50 -27.81 2.38 -2.84
C HIS A 50 -26.65 1.38 -2.83
N HIS A 51 -26.68 0.37 -3.71
CA HIS A 51 -25.58 -0.57 -3.86
C HIS A 51 -24.25 0.13 -4.18
N ASN A 52 -24.24 1.07 -5.13
CA ASN A 52 -23.04 1.84 -5.47
C ASN A 52 -22.55 2.70 -4.29
N LYS A 53 -23.47 3.23 -3.48
CA LYS A 53 -23.14 3.99 -2.27
C LYS A 53 -22.48 3.10 -1.21
N VAL A 54 -23.08 1.93 -0.89
CA VAL A 54 -22.53 0.95 0.06
C VAL A 54 -21.16 0.48 -0.41
N LYS A 55 -21.03 0.11 -1.69
CA LYS A 55 -19.75 -0.29 -2.31
C LYS A 55 -18.69 0.81 -2.21
N GLY A 56 -19.06 2.05 -2.48
CA GLY A 56 -18.16 3.20 -2.35
C GLY A 56 -17.73 3.49 -0.90
N GLN A 57 -18.64 3.31 0.06
CA GLN A 57 -18.34 3.47 1.49
C GLN A 57 -17.39 2.38 2.01
N LEU A 58 -17.62 1.12 1.60
CA LEU A 58 -16.75 -0.01 1.92
C LEU A 58 -15.33 0.15 1.36
N LYS A 59 -15.19 0.73 0.16
CA LYS A 59 -13.88 0.95 -0.49
C LYS A 59 -13.07 2.08 0.16
N ARG A 60 -13.72 3.20 0.51
CA ARG A 60 -13.02 4.42 0.96
C ARG A 60 -12.53 4.37 2.40
N ALA A 61 -12.92 3.36 3.19
CA ALA A 61 -12.53 3.20 4.60
C ALA A 61 -12.60 4.52 5.41
N SER A 62 -13.62 5.35 5.15
CA SER A 62 -13.73 6.68 5.75
C SER A 62 -14.03 6.58 7.24
N ASN A 63 -13.22 7.28 8.04
CA ASN A 63 -13.36 7.41 9.49
C ASN A 63 -14.23 8.60 9.92
N THR A 64 -14.99 9.19 9.00
CA THR A 64 -15.91 10.28 9.36
C THR A 64 -17.00 9.77 10.29
N GLU A 65 -17.43 10.59 11.25
CA GLU A 65 -18.53 10.25 12.18
C GLU A 65 -19.80 9.84 11.43
N LYS A 66 -20.10 10.52 10.33
CA LYS A 66 -21.22 10.20 9.43
C LYS A 66 -21.08 8.80 8.82
N SER A 67 -19.89 8.42 8.37
CA SER A 67 -19.62 7.07 7.85
C SER A 67 -19.83 6.02 8.94
N THR A 68 -19.25 6.24 10.12
CA THR A 68 -19.39 5.34 11.27
C THR A 68 -20.85 5.16 11.69
N ALA A 69 -21.62 6.25 11.77
CA ALA A 69 -23.04 6.20 12.12
C ALA A 69 -23.85 5.36 11.11
N ILE A 70 -23.58 5.50 9.81
CA ILE A 70 -24.24 4.71 8.76
C ILE A 70 -23.96 3.21 8.95
N PHE A 71 -22.70 2.83 9.22
CA PHE A 71 -22.37 1.41 9.45
C PHE A 71 -22.98 0.87 10.74
N ILE A 72 -23.11 1.68 11.79
CA ILE A 72 -23.84 1.30 13.00
C ILE A 72 -25.30 0.99 12.65
N THR A 73 -25.97 1.82 11.84
CA THR A 73 -27.33 1.56 11.37
C THR A 73 -27.43 0.24 10.63
N TYR A 74 -26.51 -0.03 9.68
CA TYR A 74 -26.52 -1.28 8.92
C TYR A 74 -26.25 -2.52 9.79
N ILE A 75 -25.31 -2.41 10.74
CA ILE A 75 -25.02 -3.49 11.69
C ILE A 75 -26.24 -3.80 12.54
N ASN A 76 -26.92 -2.77 13.06
CA ASN A 76 -28.09 -2.94 13.89
C ASN A 76 -29.22 -3.61 13.10
N PHE A 77 -29.44 -3.17 11.86
CA PHE A 77 -30.41 -3.79 10.95
C PHE A 77 -30.17 -5.29 10.76
N ILE A 78 -28.93 -5.70 10.44
CA ILE A 78 -28.61 -7.12 10.27
C ILE A 78 -28.86 -7.87 11.58
N LYS A 79 -28.38 -7.33 12.72
CA LYS A 79 -28.51 -8.00 14.02
C LYS A 79 -29.95 -8.08 14.54
N SER A 80 -30.83 -7.20 14.09
CA SER A 80 -32.26 -7.23 14.42
C SER A 80 -33.07 -8.17 13.52
N SER A 81 -32.48 -8.72 12.45
CA SER A 81 -33.19 -9.64 11.55
C SER A 81 -33.38 -11.03 12.19
N ASP A 82 -34.51 -11.66 11.89
CA ASP A 82 -34.81 -13.03 12.33
C ASP A 82 -33.79 -14.04 11.74
N GLU A 83 -33.34 -13.80 10.51
CA GLU A 83 -32.33 -14.62 9.83
C GLU A 83 -31.00 -14.63 10.62
N PHE A 84 -30.55 -13.47 11.10
CA PHE A 84 -29.37 -13.39 11.95
C PHE A 84 -29.60 -14.10 13.30
N ALA A 85 -30.77 -13.94 13.90
CA ALA A 85 -31.11 -14.59 15.17
C ALA A 85 -31.12 -16.12 15.05
N MET A 86 -31.59 -16.68 13.94
CA MET A 86 -31.53 -18.12 13.67
C MET A 86 -30.09 -18.58 13.41
N LYS A 87 -29.39 -17.91 12.50
CA LYS A 87 -28.01 -18.28 12.12
C LYS A 87 -27.04 -18.16 13.30
N SER A 88 -27.22 -17.18 14.18
CA SER A 88 -26.41 -17.01 15.39
C SER A 88 -26.69 -18.06 16.48
N LYS A 89 -27.83 -18.76 16.45
CA LYS A 89 -28.11 -19.90 17.34
C LYS A 89 -27.44 -21.18 16.86
N GLU A 90 -27.38 -21.38 15.54
CA GLU A 90 -26.73 -22.54 14.91
C GLU A 90 -25.21 -22.39 14.88
N HIS A 91 -24.73 -21.19 14.56
CA HIS A 91 -23.31 -20.84 14.48
C HIS A 91 -23.09 -19.57 15.29
N SER A 92 -22.58 -19.70 16.52
CA SER A 92 -22.27 -18.55 17.38
C SER A 92 -21.48 -17.48 16.62
N PHE A 93 -22.09 -16.31 16.38
CA PHE A 93 -21.45 -15.20 15.69
C PHE A 93 -20.15 -14.76 16.38
N LYS A 94 -20.10 -14.85 17.72
CA LYS A 94 -18.90 -14.52 18.50
C LYS A 94 -17.75 -15.47 18.21
N THR A 95 -18.05 -16.76 18.03
CA THR A 95 -17.07 -17.79 17.69
C THR A 95 -16.59 -17.59 16.25
N PHE A 96 -17.52 -17.46 15.30
CA PHE A 96 -17.21 -17.19 13.89
C PHE A 96 -16.37 -15.92 13.71
N SER A 97 -16.74 -14.83 14.37
CA SER A 97 -16.03 -13.55 14.28
C SER A 97 -14.58 -13.69 14.77
N SER A 98 -14.37 -14.39 15.91
CA SER A 98 -13.04 -14.64 16.46
C SER A 98 -12.19 -15.50 15.52
N GLU A 99 -12.75 -16.59 14.98
CA GLU A 99 -12.07 -17.49 14.05
C GLU A 99 -11.76 -16.82 12.71
N PHE A 100 -12.70 -16.05 12.18
CA PHE A 100 -12.53 -15.33 10.93
C PHE A 100 -11.46 -14.24 11.05
N LEU A 101 -11.45 -13.47 12.14
CA LEU A 101 -10.41 -12.48 12.38
C LEU A 101 -9.02 -13.13 12.57
N ALA A 102 -8.94 -14.25 13.29
CA ALA A 102 -7.71 -15.04 13.41
C ALA A 102 -7.25 -15.62 12.05
N SER A 103 -8.19 -16.01 11.19
CA SER A 103 -7.91 -16.46 9.82
C SER A 103 -7.37 -15.34 8.93
N ILE A 104 -7.79 -14.10 9.17
CA ILE A 104 -7.24 -12.92 8.48
C ILE A 104 -5.83 -12.62 8.98
N GLU A 105 -5.56 -12.66 10.28
CA GLU A 105 -4.21 -12.46 10.85
C GLU A 105 -3.20 -13.50 10.34
N THR A 106 -3.64 -14.75 10.18
CA THR A 106 -2.82 -15.84 9.61
C THR A 106 -2.64 -15.74 8.09
N VAL A 107 -3.54 -15.06 7.37
CA VAL A 107 -3.40 -14.77 5.93
C VAL A 107 -2.54 -13.52 5.69
N VAL A 108 -2.57 -12.52 6.59
CA VAL A 108 -1.68 -11.35 6.53
C VAL A 108 -0.21 -11.77 6.75
N SER A 109 0.04 -12.73 7.64
CA SER A 109 1.36 -13.34 7.84
C SER A 109 1.79 -14.31 6.72
N LYS A 110 0.85 -14.70 5.83
CA LYS A 110 1.11 -15.55 4.66
C LYS A 110 0.88 -14.85 3.32
N LYS A 111 0.79 -13.51 3.31
CA LYS A 111 0.98 -12.75 2.08
C LYS A 111 2.47 -12.81 1.78
N GLN A 112 2.94 -13.98 1.33
CA GLN A 112 4.22 -14.10 0.64
C GLN A 112 4.22 -12.95 -0.36
N LEU A 113 5.22 -12.07 -0.23
CA LEU A 113 5.62 -11.15 -1.28
C LEU A 113 5.55 -11.97 -2.57
N LYS A 114 4.51 -11.73 -3.39
CA LYS A 114 4.50 -12.21 -4.77
C LYS A 114 5.86 -11.82 -5.29
N LYS A 115 6.68 -12.77 -5.74
CA LYS A 115 8.01 -12.53 -6.33
C LYS A 115 8.00 -11.20 -7.05
N VAL A 116 8.40 -10.20 -6.30
CA VAL A 116 8.79 -8.90 -6.82
C VAL A 116 10.22 -9.21 -7.22
N ASP A 117 10.60 -8.86 -8.44
CA ASP A 117 11.99 -8.95 -8.85
C ASP A 117 12.75 -7.90 -8.02
N THR A 118 13.01 -8.26 -6.77
CA THR A 118 13.64 -7.40 -5.78
C THR A 118 15.13 -7.49 -6.04
N ILE A 119 15.68 -6.41 -6.56
CA ILE A 119 17.11 -6.30 -6.84
C ILE A 119 17.75 -5.55 -5.68
N TYR A 120 18.85 -6.10 -5.17
CA TYR A 120 19.50 -5.67 -3.95
C TYR A 120 20.90 -5.17 -4.25
N TYR A 121 21.29 -4.10 -3.55
CA TYR A 121 22.60 -3.50 -3.73
C TYR A 121 23.26 -3.27 -2.37
N GLU A 122 24.44 -3.84 -2.20
CA GLU A 122 25.28 -3.65 -1.03
C GLU A 122 26.11 -2.38 -1.20
N GLY A 123 25.98 -1.43 -0.27
CA GLY A 123 26.99 -0.39 -0.13
C GLY A 123 28.31 -1.04 0.32
N HIS A 124 29.44 -0.60 -0.24
CA HIS A 124 30.75 -1.10 0.16
C HIS A 124 31.05 -0.71 1.62
N GLY A 125 30.67 -1.59 2.54
CA GLY A 125 30.80 -1.43 3.99
C GLY A 125 30.06 -2.55 4.74
N ASN A 126 30.70 -3.70 4.90
CA ASN A 126 30.49 -4.71 5.96
C ASN A 126 29.05 -4.90 6.52
N SER A 127 28.02 -5.03 5.69
CA SER A 127 26.68 -5.34 6.18
C SER A 127 26.03 -6.44 5.36
N SER A 128 26.24 -7.69 5.79
CA SER A 128 25.38 -8.78 5.36
C SER A 128 23.99 -8.55 5.97
N TRP A 129 22.95 -8.70 5.15
CA TRP A 129 21.57 -8.49 5.57
C TRP A 129 20.98 -9.83 5.98
N SER A 130 20.17 -9.85 7.04
CA SER A 130 19.34 -11.02 7.29
C SER A 130 18.08 -10.99 6.42
N ALA A 131 17.56 -12.15 6.01
CA ALA A 131 16.28 -12.22 5.30
C ALA A 131 15.14 -11.55 6.09
N LYS A 132 15.20 -11.63 7.43
CA LYS A 132 14.23 -11.01 8.33
C LYS A 132 14.30 -9.47 8.31
N GLU A 133 15.51 -8.91 8.39
CA GLU A 133 15.74 -7.46 8.29
C GLU A 133 15.16 -6.90 6.98
N MET A 134 15.37 -7.64 5.89
CA MET A 134 14.83 -7.28 4.58
C MET A 134 13.30 -7.37 4.52
N GLU A 135 12.71 -8.43 5.07
CA GLU A 135 11.25 -8.56 5.20
C GLU A 135 10.64 -7.41 6.01
N ASP A 136 11.28 -7.01 7.11
CA ASP A 136 10.81 -5.91 7.96
C ASP A 136 10.90 -4.55 7.22
N VAL A 137 11.99 -4.29 6.50
CA VAL A 137 12.17 -3.08 5.67
C VAL A 137 11.13 -3.01 4.56
N LEU A 138 10.97 -4.10 3.80
CA LEU A 138 9.98 -4.18 2.72
C LEU A 138 8.55 -4.11 3.24
N GLY A 139 8.27 -4.70 4.41
CA GLY A 139 6.97 -4.60 5.06
C GLY A 139 6.59 -3.16 5.39
N CYS A 140 7.56 -2.39 5.90
CA CYS A 140 7.39 -0.97 6.19
C CYS A 140 7.12 -0.16 4.90
N ALA A 141 7.94 -0.37 3.87
CA ALA A 141 7.81 0.31 2.58
C ALA A 141 6.50 -0.05 1.84
N LEU A 142 6.10 -1.32 1.87
CA LEU A 142 4.84 -1.82 1.31
C LEU A 142 3.63 -1.14 1.97
N GLN A 143 3.61 -1.11 3.31
CA GLN A 143 2.54 -0.44 4.04
C GLN A 143 2.47 1.05 3.68
N HIS A 144 3.63 1.69 3.50
CA HIS A 144 3.69 3.09 3.08
C HIS A 144 3.17 3.29 1.64
N ALA A 145 3.64 2.48 0.69
CA ALA A 145 3.19 2.52 -0.70
C ALA A 145 1.67 2.33 -0.83
N GLU A 146 1.11 1.34 -0.13
CA GLU A 146 -0.35 1.14 -0.07
C GLU A 146 -1.08 2.34 0.54
N THR A 147 -0.49 2.98 1.56
CA THR A 147 -1.09 4.15 2.24
C THR A 147 -1.17 5.37 1.33
N ILE A 148 -0.17 5.59 0.48
CA ILE A 148 -0.16 6.70 -0.49
C ILE A 148 -0.87 6.36 -1.80
N GLY A 149 -1.47 5.17 -1.92
CA GLY A 149 -2.18 4.72 -3.10
C GLY A 149 -1.28 4.43 -4.30
N SER A 150 -0.02 4.05 -4.04
CA SER A 150 0.96 3.71 -5.05
C SER A 150 1.01 2.20 -5.31
N SER A 151 1.32 1.80 -6.54
CA SER A 151 1.62 0.41 -6.89
C SER A 151 2.83 -0.09 -6.10
N SER A 152 2.68 -1.21 -5.39
CA SER A 152 3.71 -1.78 -4.53
C SER A 152 4.42 -2.97 -5.18
N HIS A 153 5.05 -2.73 -6.33
CA HIS A 153 5.86 -3.73 -7.02
C HIS A 153 7.23 -3.15 -7.41
N ASP A 154 8.15 -4.06 -7.72
CA ASP A 154 9.55 -3.82 -8.12
C ASP A 154 10.34 -2.99 -7.11
N PHE A 155 10.30 -3.43 -5.84
CA PHE A 155 11.06 -2.81 -4.79
C PHE A 155 12.57 -3.00 -5.01
N GLN A 156 13.33 -1.92 -4.89
CA GLN A 156 14.80 -1.95 -4.85
C GLN A 156 15.26 -1.31 -3.55
N VAL A 157 16.17 -1.96 -2.84
CA VAL A 157 16.56 -1.55 -1.48
C VAL A 157 18.06 -1.32 -1.43
N VAL A 158 18.45 -0.23 -0.78
CA VAL A 158 19.83 0.21 -0.58
C VAL A 158 20.06 0.50 0.89
N LYS A 159 21.15 -0.03 1.48
CA LYS A 159 21.59 0.39 2.82
C LYS A 159 22.44 1.65 2.70
N LEU A 160 22.07 2.69 3.41
CA LEU A 160 22.83 3.93 3.47
C LEU A 160 23.85 3.90 4.60
N CYS A 161 23.43 3.43 5.77
CA CYS A 161 24.30 3.28 6.94
C CYS A 161 23.83 2.15 7.85
N ASP A 162 24.77 1.58 8.61
CA ASP A 162 24.51 0.67 9.73
C ASP A 162 25.60 0.84 10.78
N ASP A 163 25.24 1.33 11.96
CA ASP A 163 26.15 1.44 13.10
C ASP A 163 25.95 0.30 14.12
N GLY A 164 25.14 -0.70 13.77
CA GLY A 164 24.75 -1.82 14.63
C GLY A 164 23.51 -1.55 15.49
N MET A 165 23.24 -0.30 15.85
CA MET A 165 22.07 0.13 16.64
C MET A 165 21.01 0.81 15.77
N HIS A 166 21.47 1.57 14.78
CA HIS A 166 20.71 2.31 13.81
C HIS A 166 21.11 1.88 12.41
N ALA A 167 20.14 1.85 11.51
CA ALA A 167 20.40 1.59 10.11
C ALA A 167 19.37 2.33 9.26
N ASP A 168 19.84 2.94 8.17
CA ASP A 168 19.02 3.69 7.25
C ASP A 168 18.97 2.97 5.90
N TYR A 169 17.77 2.80 5.37
CA TYR A 169 17.50 2.08 4.13
C TYR A 169 16.71 2.97 3.18
N LEU A 170 17.20 3.10 1.96
CA LEU A 170 16.49 3.75 0.88
C LEU A 170 15.77 2.68 0.06
N VAL A 171 14.46 2.84 -0.08
CA VAL A 171 13.62 1.88 -0.80
C VAL A 171 12.98 2.58 -1.99
N PHE A 172 13.20 2.07 -3.18
CA PHE A 172 12.60 2.51 -4.44
C PHE A 172 11.53 1.53 -4.89
N TRP A 173 10.54 1.99 -5.64
CA TRP A 173 9.56 1.14 -6.33
C TRP A 173 8.97 1.85 -7.55
N ALA A 174 8.28 1.10 -8.40
CA ALA A 174 7.53 1.68 -9.51
C ALA A 174 6.33 2.49 -8.99
N GLY A 175 6.39 3.82 -9.10
CA GLY A 175 5.34 4.72 -8.61
C GLY A 175 4.23 4.94 -9.63
N ASP A 176 3.24 4.04 -9.69
CA ASP A 176 1.96 4.33 -10.31
C ASP A 176 0.98 4.83 -9.23
N ILE A 177 0.38 6.01 -9.43
CA ILE A 177 -0.65 6.57 -8.53
C ILE A 177 -1.95 6.59 -9.34
N GLY A 178 -2.78 5.56 -9.14
CA GLY A 178 -3.87 5.26 -10.08
C GLY A 178 -5.13 4.61 -9.49
N PHE A 179 -5.38 4.70 -8.18
CA PHE A 179 -6.62 4.14 -7.59
C PHE A 179 -7.87 5.03 -7.77
N ALA A 180 -8.21 5.40 -9.02
CA ALA A 180 -9.51 6.04 -9.37
C ALA A 180 -9.78 6.14 -10.90
N GLY A 181 -9.13 5.34 -11.76
CA GLY A 181 -9.33 5.41 -13.22
C GLY A 181 -8.47 6.45 -13.95
N GLY A 182 -7.39 6.92 -13.34
CA GLY A 182 -6.34 7.67 -14.01
C GLY A 182 -5.18 6.74 -14.42
N SER A 183 -4.65 6.92 -15.62
CA SER A 183 -3.48 6.17 -16.15
C SER A 183 -2.17 6.96 -15.95
N GLY A 184 -1.98 7.53 -14.77
CA GLY A 184 -0.89 8.47 -14.50
C GLY A 184 0.28 7.80 -13.76
N THR A 185 1.27 7.31 -14.50
CA THR A 185 2.55 6.90 -13.90
C THR A 185 3.34 8.14 -13.50
N TRP A 186 3.60 8.34 -12.21
CA TRP A 186 4.41 9.46 -11.70
C TRP A 186 5.91 9.25 -11.98
N GLY A 187 6.30 8.03 -12.34
CA GLY A 187 7.69 7.59 -12.37
C GLY A 187 8.00 6.80 -11.09
N PRO A 188 9.25 6.46 -10.85
CA PRO A 188 9.65 5.80 -9.61
C PRO A 188 9.27 6.64 -8.37
N ALA A 189 9.08 5.96 -7.25
CA ALA A 189 8.89 6.58 -5.95
C ALA A 189 9.91 5.97 -4.98
N TYR A 190 10.23 6.71 -3.92
CA TYR A 190 11.18 6.25 -2.92
C TYR A 190 10.78 6.66 -1.52
N CYS A 191 11.24 5.93 -0.50
CA CYS A 191 11.09 6.28 0.91
C CYS A 191 12.32 5.89 1.73
N LEU A 192 12.48 6.53 2.88
CA LEU A 192 13.51 6.20 3.85
C LEU A 192 12.91 5.36 4.99
N VAL A 193 13.43 4.14 5.17
CA VAL A 193 13.13 3.28 6.31
C VAL A 193 14.30 3.37 7.30
N LYS A 194 14.03 3.59 8.58
CA LYS A 194 15.04 3.62 9.64
C LYS A 194 14.79 2.53 10.68
N ARG A 195 15.86 1.81 11.02
CA ARG A 195 15.92 0.95 12.20
C ARG A 195 16.30 1.79 13.41
N ASN A 196 15.50 1.74 14.46
CA ASN A 196 15.83 2.36 15.73
C ASN A 196 16.59 1.38 16.65
N HIS A 197 17.11 1.89 17.76
CA HIS A 197 17.87 1.11 18.74
C HIS A 197 17.08 -0.04 19.40
N TRP A 198 15.74 -0.04 19.30
CA TRP A 198 14.89 -1.15 19.75
C TRP A 198 14.70 -2.23 18.69
N GLY A 199 15.33 -2.09 17.52
CA GLY A 199 15.19 -3.02 16.39
C GLY A 199 13.90 -2.84 15.59
N ASN A 200 13.12 -1.78 15.82
CA ASN A 200 11.91 -1.50 15.06
C ASN A 200 12.20 -0.64 13.82
N TYR A 201 11.51 -0.94 12.71
CA TYR A 201 11.63 -0.23 11.44
C TYR A 201 10.48 0.75 11.26
N ASN A 202 10.79 1.99 10.86
CA ASN A 202 9.79 3.04 10.66
C ASN A 202 10.11 3.88 9.42
N ILE A 203 9.09 4.44 8.79
CA ILE A 203 9.25 5.44 7.73
C ILE A 203 9.71 6.76 8.37
N ALA A 204 10.90 7.22 7.99
CA ALA A 204 11.43 8.51 8.44
C ALA A 204 11.12 9.65 7.46
N ALA A 205 10.99 9.36 6.17
CA ALA A 205 10.58 10.34 5.16
C ALA A 205 9.44 9.76 4.30
N PRO A 206 8.25 10.41 4.27
CA PRO A 206 7.13 9.93 3.47
C PRO A 206 7.48 10.05 1.99
N GLY A 207 7.16 8.98 1.25
CA GLY A 207 7.61 8.79 -0.11
C GLY A 207 7.25 9.93 -1.05
N ARG A 208 8.26 10.35 -1.82
CA ARG A 208 8.18 11.46 -2.77
C ARG A 208 8.24 10.93 -4.19
N ALA A 209 7.70 11.71 -5.12
CA ALA A 209 7.98 11.52 -6.54
C ALA A 209 9.50 11.50 -6.73
N PHE A 210 10.03 10.40 -7.29
CA PHE A 210 11.45 10.32 -7.60
C PHE A 210 11.68 10.94 -8.99
N TYR A 211 12.72 11.77 -9.10
CA TYR A 211 13.19 12.50 -10.29
C TYR A 211 12.28 12.39 -11.53
N GLU A 212 11.56 13.47 -11.86
CA GLU A 212 10.45 13.46 -12.83
C GLU A 212 10.79 12.90 -14.23
N HIS A 213 12.06 12.99 -14.63
CA HIS A 213 12.53 12.51 -15.91
C HIS A 213 12.85 11.02 -15.92
N LEU A 214 13.05 10.36 -14.78
CA LEU A 214 13.23 8.91 -14.76
C LEU A 214 11.85 8.22 -14.76
N LYS A 215 11.69 7.12 -15.52
CA LYS A 215 10.42 6.39 -15.61
C LYS A 215 10.50 4.98 -15.06
N ILE A 216 11.62 4.29 -15.31
CA ILE A 216 11.88 2.97 -14.76
C ILE A 216 13.30 2.98 -14.21
N ILE A 217 13.47 2.46 -13.00
CA ILE A 217 14.76 2.20 -12.39
C ILE A 217 15.17 0.78 -12.77
N GLU A 218 16.32 0.63 -13.39
CA GLU A 218 16.88 -0.68 -13.73
C GLU A 218 17.89 -1.12 -12.67
N THR A 219 18.77 -0.21 -12.22
CA THR A 219 19.73 -0.49 -11.16
C THR A 219 19.91 0.69 -10.20
N VAL A 220 20.28 0.39 -8.94
CA VAL A 220 20.56 1.39 -7.91
C VAL A 220 21.75 0.96 -7.05
N GLU A 221 22.92 1.51 -7.28
CA GLU A 221 24.12 1.21 -6.51
C GLU A 221 24.48 2.36 -5.55
N PHE A 222 25.03 2.04 -4.38
CA PHE A 222 25.50 3.06 -3.44
C PHE A 222 27.00 2.90 -3.21
N ILE A 223 27.78 3.79 -3.82
CA ILE A 223 29.23 3.72 -3.91
C ILE A 223 29.80 5.03 -3.40
N GLU A 224 30.74 4.98 -2.46
CA GLU A 224 31.45 6.19 -1.97
C GLU A 224 30.52 7.33 -1.53
N SER A 225 29.40 7.00 -0.87
CA SER A 225 28.36 7.95 -0.44
C SER A 225 27.56 8.62 -1.57
N ILE A 226 27.66 8.10 -2.79
CA ILE A 226 26.90 8.51 -3.96
C ILE A 226 25.99 7.37 -4.40
N LEU A 227 24.75 7.71 -4.68
CA LEU A 227 23.75 6.80 -5.21
C LEU A 227 23.79 6.87 -6.74
N HIS A 228 24.26 5.80 -7.37
CA HIS A 228 24.29 5.61 -8.81
C HIS A 228 23.02 4.90 -9.25
N ILE A 229 22.23 5.53 -10.11
CA ILE A 229 20.97 4.96 -10.60
C ILE A 229 21.04 4.87 -12.11
N SER A 230 20.81 3.68 -12.64
CA SER A 230 20.55 3.49 -14.06
C SER A 230 19.08 3.21 -14.32
N GLY A 231 18.58 3.67 -15.44
CA GLY A 231 17.22 3.38 -15.85
C GLY A 231 16.86 4.03 -17.17
N VAL A 232 15.55 4.13 -17.43
CA VAL A 232 15.03 4.64 -18.70
C VAL A 232 14.04 5.79 -18.56
N THR A 233 14.03 6.64 -19.58
CA THR A 233 13.08 7.72 -19.81
C THR A 233 12.46 7.66 -21.21
N TYR A 234 11.55 8.59 -21.49
CA TYR A 234 11.06 8.86 -22.84
C TYR A 234 12.08 9.70 -23.60
N GLY A 235 12.69 9.10 -24.61
CA GLY A 235 13.52 9.81 -25.59
C GLY A 235 12.70 10.41 -26.74
N PRO A 236 13.36 11.10 -27.68
CA PRO A 236 12.71 11.83 -28.78
C PRO A 236 11.83 10.97 -29.69
N THR A 237 12.15 9.67 -29.82
CA THR A 237 11.40 8.73 -30.66
C THR A 237 10.54 7.76 -29.85
N CYS A 238 10.53 7.87 -28.52
CA CYS A 238 9.74 6.95 -27.70
C CYS A 238 8.24 7.22 -27.88
N HIS A 239 7.48 6.16 -28.12
CA HIS A 239 6.03 6.21 -28.05
C HIS A 239 5.58 6.37 -26.59
N GLN A 240 4.45 7.05 -26.38
CA GLN A 240 3.80 7.10 -25.07
C GLN A 240 3.64 5.68 -24.53
N ARG A 241 4.06 5.44 -23.28
CA ARG A 241 4.05 4.14 -22.57
C ARG A 241 5.20 3.17 -22.84
N SER A 242 6.20 3.53 -23.64
CA SER A 242 7.41 2.70 -23.83
C SER A 242 8.68 3.54 -23.68
N PRO A 243 9.10 3.87 -22.44
CA PRO A 243 10.38 4.52 -22.20
C PRO A 243 11.52 3.54 -22.55
N SER A 244 12.49 4.00 -23.32
CA SER A 244 13.63 3.19 -23.76
C SER A 244 14.94 3.97 -23.88
N TYR A 245 14.94 5.25 -23.52
CA TYR A 245 16.13 6.10 -23.58
C TYR A 245 16.87 6.01 -22.25
N LYS A 246 18.10 5.52 -22.27
CA LYS A 246 18.91 5.18 -21.10
C LYS A 246 19.49 6.42 -20.43
N LEU A 247 19.39 6.47 -19.11
CA LEU A 247 19.94 7.49 -18.24
C LEU A 247 20.78 6.85 -17.14
N GLU A 248 21.92 7.48 -16.87
CA GLU A 248 22.70 7.29 -15.65
C GLU A 248 22.60 8.56 -14.81
N LEU A 249 22.22 8.41 -13.55
CA LEU A 249 22.07 9.51 -12.60
C LEU A 249 22.92 9.23 -11.37
N GLN A 250 23.52 10.28 -10.82
CA GLN A 250 24.22 10.21 -9.54
C GLN A 250 23.55 11.17 -8.57
N PHE A 251 23.20 10.66 -7.39
CA PHE A 251 22.62 11.47 -6.32
C PHE A 251 23.49 11.43 -5.08
N ARG A 252 23.67 12.58 -4.45
CA ARG A 252 24.18 12.66 -3.09
C ARG A 252 23.01 12.53 -2.12
N VAL A 253 23.19 11.67 -1.13
CA VAL A 253 22.27 11.57 0.00
C VAL A 253 22.56 12.73 0.94
N VAL A 254 21.60 13.63 1.11
CA VAL A 254 21.73 14.81 1.97
C VAL A 254 20.76 14.68 3.13
N ASP A 255 21.29 14.75 4.35
CA ASP A 255 20.45 14.88 5.54
C ASP A 255 19.83 16.28 5.56
N SER A 256 18.50 16.34 5.49
CA SER A 256 17.79 17.56 5.76
C SER A 256 17.77 17.83 7.26
N PHE A 257 17.77 19.12 7.63
CA PHE A 257 17.66 19.59 9.02
C PHE A 257 16.41 19.09 9.78
N VAL A 258 15.47 18.41 9.10
CA VAL A 258 14.19 17.94 9.65
C VAL A 258 14.14 16.40 9.77
N GLY A 259 15.29 15.72 9.64
CA GLY A 259 15.35 14.25 9.73
C GLY A 259 14.77 13.54 8.51
N THR A 260 14.70 14.23 7.37
CA THR A 260 14.36 13.62 6.07
C THR A 260 15.63 13.46 5.25
N VAL A 261 15.73 12.36 4.50
CA VAL A 261 16.77 12.21 3.47
C VAL A 261 16.26 12.82 2.18
N ASP A 262 17.00 13.79 1.66
CA ASP A 262 16.83 14.32 0.32
C ASP A 262 17.93 13.77 -0.59
N LEU A 263 17.61 13.65 -1.88
CA LEU A 263 18.53 13.18 -2.92
C LEU A 263 18.86 14.37 -3.82
N GLU A 264 20.10 14.84 -3.74
CA GLU A 264 20.60 15.94 -4.57
C GLU A 264 21.25 15.37 -5.83
N LEU A 265 20.77 15.77 -7.01
CA LEU A 265 21.36 15.34 -8.28
C LEU A 265 22.78 15.93 -8.41
N VAL A 266 23.78 15.06 -8.51
CA VAL A 266 25.20 15.41 -8.67
C VAL A 266 25.60 15.36 -10.14
N ASP A 267 25.18 14.32 -10.84
CA ASP A 267 25.51 14.12 -12.25
C ASP A 267 24.36 13.45 -13.00
N LYS A 268 24.29 13.78 -14.29
CA LYS A 268 23.33 13.20 -15.24
C LYS A 268 24.06 12.93 -16.55
N LYS A 269 24.03 11.66 -16.96
CA LYS A 269 24.57 11.21 -18.24
C LYS A 269 23.47 10.56 -19.06
N GLU A 270 23.22 11.13 -20.23
CA GLU A 270 22.31 10.56 -21.22
C GLU A 270 23.09 9.60 -22.11
N ILE A 271 22.72 8.32 -22.07
CA ILE A 271 23.40 7.28 -22.86
C ILE A 271 22.79 7.21 -24.26
N GLY A 272 21.48 7.41 -24.39
CA GLY A 272 20.77 7.27 -25.66
C GLY A 272 19.93 6.00 -25.73
N TYR A 273 19.72 5.50 -26.94
CA TYR A 273 19.17 4.17 -27.16
C TYR A 273 20.30 3.14 -27.07
N GLU A 274 19.99 1.89 -26.70
CA GLU A 274 20.94 0.81 -26.93
C GLU A 274 21.21 0.75 -28.45
N ASP A 275 22.49 0.91 -28.83
CA ASP A 275 22.92 0.49 -30.16
C ASP A 275 22.59 -1.00 -30.26
N ALA A 276 21.62 -1.35 -31.09
CA ALA A 276 21.23 -2.73 -31.35
C ALA A 276 22.39 -3.43 -32.06
N SER A 277 23.35 -3.96 -31.28
CA SER A 277 24.41 -4.85 -31.73
C SER A 277 24.06 -6.31 -31.44
#